data_AF-I3K3U4-F1
#
_entry.id   AF-I3K3U4-F1
#
_cell.length_a   1.000
_cell.length_b   1.000
_cell.length_c   1.000
_cell.angle_alpha   90.00
_cell.angle_beta   90.00
_cell.angle_gamma   90.00
#
_symmetry.space_group_name_H-M   'P 1'
#
loop_
_entity.id
_entity.type
_entity.pdbx_description
1 polymer ?
#
loop_
_entity_poly.entity_id
_entity_poly.type
_entity_poly.pdbx_seq_one_letter_code
_entity_poly.pdbx_strand_id
1 'polypeptide(L)'
;PPHRSEQVGKTGQYGEATNLYSQAIKALEKNSKNPEDLAILYSNRAASYLKDGNCGECVKDCNMSLELSQFNVKSLLRRAAAYEALERYRQAYVDYKTALQIDCNIAAAHDGTNRMTKALTETDGPSWREKLPPIPTVPLSVKEKLAQMSAGNATQPTPSDKEIKKAQALKEEGNALVKKGEHKKAIEKYSQSLKHNPTEVTTYTNRALCYLSVKQYRDAIRDCDEALVIDSNNVKALYRRAQAHKELKVRARVFIIALQLLIPTQRNQTLVSKVQNTQRRQ
;
A
#
# COMPACT_ATOMS: atom_id res chain seq x y z
N PRO A 1 -9.81 -35.55 -0.01
CA PRO A 1 -9.58 -34.42 -0.94
C PRO A 1 -10.49 -33.20 -0.63
N PRO A 2 -10.06 -32.26 0.23
CA PRO A 2 -10.76 -30.98 0.43
C PRO A 2 -9.96 -29.74 -0.04
N HIS A 3 -8.77 -29.90 -0.62
CA HIS A 3 -7.91 -28.75 -0.96
C HIS A 3 -8.25 -28.03 -2.29
N ARG A 4 -9.15 -28.56 -3.12
CA ARG A 4 -9.47 -27.97 -4.43
C ARG A 4 -10.58 -26.92 -4.39
N SER A 5 -11.46 -26.96 -3.39
CA SER A 5 -12.60 -26.03 -3.25
C SER A 5 -12.22 -24.68 -2.63
N GLU A 6 -11.21 -24.62 -1.75
CA GLU A 6 -10.72 -23.36 -1.17
C GLU A 6 -9.87 -22.53 -2.15
N GLN A 7 -9.25 -23.17 -3.13
CA GLN A 7 -8.42 -22.50 -4.14
C GLN A 7 -9.28 -21.71 -5.13
N VAL A 8 -10.41 -22.29 -5.57
CA VAL A 8 -11.36 -21.66 -6.53
C VAL A 8 -12.03 -20.41 -5.95
N GLY A 9 -12.25 -20.38 -4.63
CA GLY A 9 -12.83 -19.20 -3.96
C GLY A 9 -11.88 -18.01 -3.84
N LYS A 10 -10.56 -18.23 -3.85
CA LYS A 10 -9.54 -17.17 -3.80
C LYS A 10 -9.19 -16.65 -5.19
N THR A 11 -9.10 -17.52 -6.20
CA THR A 11 -8.81 -17.14 -7.60
C THR A 11 -9.86 -16.20 -8.18
N GLY A 12 -11.14 -16.36 -7.82
CA GLY A 12 -12.21 -15.47 -8.28
C GLY A 12 -12.05 -14.00 -7.84
N GLN A 13 -11.49 -13.75 -6.66
CA GLN A 13 -11.36 -12.40 -6.09
C GLN A 13 -10.24 -11.58 -6.76
N TYR A 14 -9.17 -12.25 -7.22
CA TYR A 14 -8.05 -11.60 -7.90
C TYR A 14 -8.40 -11.20 -9.34
N GLY A 15 -9.23 -11.99 -10.03
CA GLY A 15 -9.73 -11.64 -11.37
C GLY A 15 -10.58 -10.36 -11.37
N GLU A 16 -11.48 -10.22 -10.39
CA GLU A 16 -12.25 -8.98 -10.20
C GLU A 16 -11.33 -7.79 -9.87
N ALA A 17 -10.32 -7.99 -9.01
CA ALA A 17 -9.34 -6.96 -8.69
C ALA A 17 -8.58 -6.49 -9.94
N THR A 18 -8.14 -7.42 -10.79
CA THR A 18 -7.45 -7.11 -12.04
C THR A 18 -8.31 -6.30 -13.01
N ASN A 19 -9.59 -6.67 -13.15
CA ASN A 19 -10.55 -5.95 -13.99
C ASN A 19 -10.76 -4.53 -13.50
N LEU A 20 -10.87 -4.40 -12.18
CA LEU A 20 -10.90 -3.10 -11.55
C LEU A 20 -9.64 -2.33 -11.96
N TYR A 21 -8.42 -2.81 -11.65
CA TYR A 21 -7.19 -2.02 -11.88
C TYR A 21 -7.08 -1.55 -13.33
N SER A 22 -7.51 -2.39 -14.27
CA SER A 22 -7.54 -2.07 -15.70
C SER A 22 -8.47 -0.91 -16.06
N GLN A 23 -9.61 -0.76 -15.38
CA GLN A 23 -10.49 0.41 -15.55
C GLN A 23 -9.88 1.69 -14.98
N ALA A 24 -9.22 1.61 -13.81
CA ALA A 24 -8.52 2.76 -13.23
C ALA A 24 -7.36 3.24 -14.10
N ILE A 25 -6.57 2.32 -14.65
CA ILE A 25 -5.47 2.61 -15.58
C ILE A 25 -6.01 3.38 -16.79
N LYS A 26 -7.05 2.85 -17.46
CA LYS A 26 -7.69 3.51 -18.61
C LYS A 26 -8.24 4.91 -18.28
N ALA A 27 -8.75 5.10 -17.05
CA ALA A 27 -9.27 6.38 -16.61
C ALA A 27 -8.16 7.41 -16.32
N LEU A 28 -6.99 6.96 -15.86
CA LEU A 28 -5.83 7.82 -15.61
C LEU A 28 -5.04 8.14 -16.89
N GLU A 29 -4.91 7.19 -17.81
CA GLU A 29 -4.31 7.41 -19.13
C GLU A 29 -5.04 8.50 -19.91
N LYS A 30 -6.38 8.59 -19.78
CA LYS A 30 -7.17 9.66 -20.38
C LYS A 30 -6.99 11.03 -19.74
N ASN A 31 -6.55 11.08 -18.48
CA ASN A 31 -6.46 12.31 -17.69
C ASN A 31 -5.03 12.86 -17.57
N SER A 32 -4.03 12.19 -18.17
CA SER A 32 -2.61 12.57 -18.38
C SER A 32 -1.84 13.26 -17.25
N LYS A 33 -2.34 13.28 -16.01
CA LYS A 33 -1.84 14.23 -15.01
C LYS A 33 -0.71 13.71 -14.11
N ASN A 34 -0.59 12.41 -13.84
CA ASN A 34 0.42 11.89 -12.90
C ASN A 34 0.99 10.51 -13.33
N PRO A 35 2.24 10.42 -13.82
CA PRO A 35 2.87 9.15 -14.17
C PRO A 35 3.19 8.27 -12.93
N GLU A 36 3.39 8.88 -11.77
CA GLU A 36 3.68 8.17 -10.52
C GLU A 36 2.47 7.37 -9.99
N ASP A 37 1.27 7.98 -10.04
CA ASP A 37 0.01 7.29 -9.68
C ASP A 37 -0.25 6.10 -10.61
N LEU A 38 0.11 6.24 -11.89
CA LEU A 38 -0.02 5.17 -12.89
C LEU A 38 0.97 4.03 -12.62
N ALA A 39 2.21 4.33 -12.23
CA ALA A 39 3.19 3.33 -11.83
C ALA A 39 2.71 2.51 -10.61
N ILE A 40 2.11 3.16 -9.62
CA ILE A 40 1.54 2.49 -8.44
C ILE A 40 0.41 1.53 -8.84
N LEU A 41 -0.45 1.93 -9.77
CA LEU A 41 -1.54 1.09 -10.27
C LEU A 41 -1.03 -0.16 -10.99
N TYR A 42 -0.08 0.00 -11.92
CA TYR A 42 0.54 -1.12 -12.60
C TYR A 42 1.20 -2.08 -11.61
N SER A 43 1.91 -1.55 -10.62
CA SER A 43 2.51 -2.38 -9.56
C SER A 43 1.46 -3.19 -8.79
N ASN A 44 0.34 -2.57 -8.42
CA ASN A 44 -0.71 -3.23 -7.66
C ASN A 44 -1.50 -4.26 -8.48
N ARG A 45 -1.72 -4.01 -9.77
CA ARG A 45 -2.28 -5.01 -10.70
C ARG A 45 -1.35 -6.21 -10.86
N ALA A 46 -0.04 -5.97 -10.99
CA ALA A 46 0.97 -7.03 -10.99
C ALA A 46 0.92 -7.90 -9.72
N ALA A 47 0.63 -7.32 -8.56
CA ALA A 47 0.46 -8.09 -7.32
C ALA A 47 -0.75 -9.04 -7.39
N SER A 48 -1.84 -8.61 -8.03
CA SER A 48 -3.03 -9.46 -8.21
C SER A 48 -2.73 -10.61 -9.17
N TYR A 49 -2.06 -10.32 -10.29
CA TYR A 49 -1.61 -11.36 -11.23
C TYR A 49 -0.68 -12.38 -10.59
N LEU A 50 0.26 -11.94 -9.76
CA LEU A 50 1.17 -12.84 -9.05
C LEU A 50 0.43 -13.78 -8.09
N LYS A 51 -0.64 -13.29 -7.43
CA LYS A 51 -1.48 -14.10 -6.55
C LYS A 51 -2.42 -15.04 -7.31
N ASP A 52 -2.84 -14.63 -8.50
CA ASP A 52 -3.62 -15.45 -9.43
C ASP A 52 -2.76 -16.53 -10.12
N GLY A 53 -1.43 -16.40 -10.07
CA GLY A 53 -0.48 -17.30 -10.71
C GLY A 53 -0.11 -16.91 -12.15
N ASN A 54 -0.71 -15.83 -12.69
CA ASN A 54 -0.39 -15.30 -14.01
C ASN A 54 0.91 -14.48 -13.98
N CYS A 55 2.04 -15.18 -13.96
CA CYS A 55 3.36 -14.57 -13.85
C CYS A 55 3.77 -13.80 -15.13
N GLY A 56 3.23 -14.18 -16.30
CA GLY A 56 3.52 -13.51 -17.56
C GLY A 56 2.98 -12.07 -17.62
N GLU A 57 1.70 -11.88 -17.30
CA GLU A 57 1.10 -10.54 -17.25
C GLU A 57 1.65 -9.70 -16.08
N CYS A 58 2.00 -10.35 -14.96
CA CYS A 58 2.69 -9.70 -13.85
C CYS A 58 4.00 -9.03 -14.30
N VAL A 59 4.83 -9.72 -15.07
CA VAL A 59 6.11 -9.17 -15.58
C VAL A 59 5.85 -7.96 -16.49
N LYS A 60 4.84 -8.02 -17.37
CA LYS A 60 4.50 -6.89 -18.26
C LYS A 60 4.10 -5.65 -17.47
N ASP A 61 3.23 -5.80 -16.47
CA ASP A 61 2.81 -4.70 -15.61
C ASP A 61 3.97 -4.13 -14.78
N CYS A 62 4.84 -4.99 -14.27
CA CYS A 62 6.05 -4.54 -13.59
C CYS A 62 6.98 -3.75 -14.51
N ASN A 63 7.13 -4.14 -15.78
CA ASN A 63 7.91 -3.38 -16.76
C ASN A 63 7.30 -2.00 -17.01
N MET A 64 5.99 -1.92 -17.27
CA MET A 64 5.28 -0.64 -17.44
C MET A 64 5.43 0.25 -16.21
N SER A 65 5.33 -0.33 -15.00
CA SER A 65 5.56 0.41 -13.77
C SER A 65 6.99 0.94 -13.65
N LEU A 66 7.99 0.21 -14.13
CA LEU A 66 9.40 0.60 -14.05
C LEU A 66 9.78 1.59 -15.15
N GLU A 67 9.13 1.56 -16.30
CA GLU A 67 9.26 2.62 -17.33
C GLU A 67 8.76 3.96 -16.80
N LEU A 68 7.66 3.96 -16.03
CA LEU A 68 7.12 5.16 -15.39
C LEU A 68 7.89 5.59 -14.14
N SER A 69 8.37 4.62 -13.36
CA SER A 69 9.11 4.83 -12.12
C SER A 69 10.24 3.81 -11.99
N GLN A 70 11.41 4.19 -12.50
CA GLN A 70 12.58 3.30 -12.69
C GLN A 70 13.05 2.57 -11.43
N PHE A 71 12.79 3.12 -10.23
CA PHE A 71 13.30 2.58 -8.97
C PHE A 71 12.17 2.24 -7.98
N ASN A 72 11.00 1.84 -8.48
CA ASN A 72 9.92 1.33 -7.64
C ASN A 72 10.28 -0.06 -7.08
N VAL A 73 10.70 -0.09 -5.81
CA VAL A 73 11.09 -1.30 -5.07
C VAL A 73 10.02 -2.39 -5.13
N LYS A 74 8.73 -2.04 -4.99
CA LYS A 74 7.65 -3.04 -4.99
C LYS A 74 7.51 -3.72 -6.35
N SER A 75 7.67 -2.96 -7.43
CA SER A 75 7.61 -3.49 -8.79
C SER A 75 8.81 -4.41 -9.09
N LEU A 76 10.02 -4.07 -8.63
CA LEU A 76 11.20 -4.94 -8.73
C LEU A 76 11.01 -6.26 -7.99
N LEU A 77 10.55 -6.22 -6.74
CA LEU A 77 10.32 -7.44 -5.95
C LEU A 77 9.23 -8.35 -6.55
N ARG A 78 8.15 -7.75 -7.05
CA ARG A 78 7.04 -8.48 -7.70
C ARG A 78 7.52 -9.12 -9.01
N ARG A 79 8.32 -8.40 -9.80
CA ARG A 79 8.92 -8.92 -11.04
C ARG A 79 9.90 -10.05 -10.77
N ALA A 80 10.74 -9.92 -9.74
CA ALA A 80 11.67 -10.95 -9.32
C ALA A 80 10.93 -12.24 -8.90
N ALA A 81 9.87 -12.12 -8.12
CA ALA A 81 9.04 -13.26 -7.73
C ALA A 81 8.31 -13.90 -8.93
N ALA A 82 7.85 -13.11 -9.90
CA ALA A 82 7.27 -13.63 -11.13
C ALA A 82 8.31 -14.36 -12.00
N TYR A 83 9.54 -13.86 -12.06
CA TYR A 83 10.64 -14.55 -12.74
C TYR A 83 11.07 -15.83 -12.04
N GLU A 84 11.07 -15.86 -10.70
CA GLU A 84 11.29 -17.06 -9.90
C GLU A 84 10.25 -18.14 -10.27
N ALA A 85 8.97 -17.77 -10.35
CA ALA A 85 7.89 -18.68 -10.75
C ALA A 85 7.96 -19.13 -12.22
N LEU A 86 8.64 -18.37 -13.08
CA LEU A 86 8.89 -18.71 -14.49
C LEU A 86 10.25 -19.39 -14.70
N GLU A 87 10.98 -19.73 -13.62
CA GLU A 87 12.33 -20.33 -13.65
C GLU A 87 13.39 -19.46 -14.36
N ARG A 88 13.12 -18.16 -14.47
CA ARG A 88 14.02 -17.15 -15.04
C ARG A 88 14.95 -16.59 -13.97
N TYR A 89 15.75 -17.47 -13.36
CA TYR A 89 16.53 -17.17 -12.16
C TYR A 89 17.57 -16.05 -12.35
N ARG A 90 18.15 -15.91 -13.55
CA ARG A 90 19.12 -14.83 -13.84
C ARG A 90 18.49 -13.44 -13.73
N GLN A 91 17.32 -13.25 -14.34
CA GLN A 91 16.61 -11.99 -14.29
C GLN A 91 16.08 -11.70 -12.88
N ALA A 92 15.57 -12.72 -12.19
CA ALA A 92 15.14 -12.61 -10.80
C ALA A 92 16.27 -12.14 -9.87
N TYR A 93 17.48 -12.71 -10.03
CA TYR A 93 18.65 -12.33 -9.25
C TYR A 93 19.02 -10.85 -9.43
N VAL A 94 19.00 -10.36 -10.67
CA VAL A 94 19.29 -8.94 -10.95
C VAL A 94 18.27 -8.03 -10.27
N ASP A 95 16.98 -8.34 -10.38
CA ASP A 95 15.92 -7.52 -9.76
C ASP A 95 16.03 -7.50 -8.23
N TYR A 96 16.34 -8.64 -7.59
CA TYR A 96 16.59 -8.68 -6.14
C TYR A 96 17.81 -7.87 -5.73
N LYS A 97 18.91 -7.95 -6.50
CA LYS A 97 20.11 -7.13 -6.23
C LYS A 97 19.86 -5.65 -6.44
N THR A 98 19.10 -5.26 -7.46
CA THR A 98 18.72 -3.86 -7.69
C THR A 98 17.82 -3.35 -6.56
N ALA A 99 16.88 -4.17 -6.05
CA ALA A 99 16.09 -3.81 -4.88
C ALA A 99 16.96 -3.60 -3.64
N LEU A 100 17.95 -4.47 -3.40
CA LEU A 100 18.89 -4.35 -2.27
C LEU A 100 19.85 -3.14 -2.40
N GLN A 101 20.13 -2.67 -3.62
CA GLN A 101 20.88 -1.43 -3.81
C GLN A 101 20.09 -0.19 -3.38
N ILE A 102 18.76 -0.26 -3.41
CA ILE A 102 17.85 0.82 -3.01
C ILE A 102 17.63 0.76 -1.49
N ASP A 103 17.21 -0.40 -0.99
CA ASP A 103 16.95 -0.64 0.43
C ASP A 103 17.56 -1.99 0.84
N CYS A 104 18.58 -1.91 1.70
CA CYS A 104 19.33 -3.06 2.16
C CYS A 104 18.61 -3.86 3.26
N ASN A 105 17.52 -3.34 3.83
CA ASN A 105 16.79 -3.96 4.95
C ASN A 105 15.64 -4.88 4.49
N ILE A 106 15.52 -5.15 3.19
CA ILE A 106 14.45 -5.98 2.65
C ILE A 106 14.80 -7.46 2.79
N ALA A 107 14.28 -8.10 3.83
CA ALA A 107 14.46 -9.54 4.08
C ALA A 107 14.06 -10.41 2.88
N ALA A 108 12.91 -10.13 2.25
CA ALA A 108 12.44 -10.87 1.08
C ALA A 108 13.41 -10.86 -0.11
N ALA A 109 14.21 -9.79 -0.25
CA ALA A 109 15.21 -9.66 -1.31
C ALA A 109 16.50 -10.42 -0.99
N HIS A 110 16.91 -10.46 0.28
CA HIS A 110 18.01 -11.33 0.74
C HIS A 110 17.65 -12.80 0.54
N ASP A 111 16.46 -13.21 0.99
CA ASP A 111 15.97 -14.58 0.85
C ASP A 111 15.87 -14.97 -0.64
N GLY A 112 15.30 -14.10 -1.47
CA GLY A 112 15.25 -14.27 -2.91
C GLY A 112 16.64 -14.43 -3.52
N THR A 113 17.59 -13.57 -3.17
CA THR A 113 18.98 -13.64 -3.65
C THR A 113 19.65 -14.96 -3.28
N ASN A 114 19.45 -15.45 -2.06
CA ASN A 114 20.01 -16.71 -1.59
C ASN A 114 19.42 -17.91 -2.34
N ARG A 115 18.08 -17.92 -2.54
CA ARG A 115 17.41 -18.94 -3.35
C ARG A 115 17.93 -18.94 -4.79
N MET A 116 18.03 -17.77 -5.42
CA MET A 116 18.50 -17.66 -6.80
C MET A 116 19.97 -18.07 -6.93
N THR A 117 20.81 -17.72 -5.96
CA THR A 117 22.22 -18.13 -5.92
C THR A 117 22.35 -19.65 -5.88
N LYS A 118 21.55 -20.31 -5.04
CA LYS A 118 21.53 -21.77 -4.95
C LYS A 118 21.09 -22.41 -6.28
N ALA A 119 19.94 -21.98 -6.83
CA ALA A 119 19.40 -22.51 -8.08
C ALA A 119 20.36 -22.30 -9.27
N LEU A 120 21.01 -21.14 -9.36
CA LEU A 120 21.99 -20.84 -10.41
C LEU A 120 23.28 -21.63 -10.25
N THR A 121 23.74 -21.84 -9.01
CA THR A 121 24.93 -22.67 -8.73
C THR A 121 24.67 -24.13 -9.09
N GLU A 122 23.46 -24.63 -8.84
CA GLU A 122 23.05 -26.00 -9.23
C GLU A 122 22.95 -26.16 -10.75
N THR A 123 22.48 -25.13 -11.47
CA THR A 123 22.28 -25.19 -12.92
C THR A 123 23.56 -24.97 -13.72
N ASP A 124 24.37 -23.97 -13.35
CA ASP A 124 25.51 -23.51 -14.13
C ASP A 124 26.88 -23.80 -13.48
N GLY A 125 26.91 -24.27 -12.23
CA GLY A 125 28.14 -24.44 -11.48
C GLY A 125 28.80 -23.11 -11.06
N PRO A 126 30.10 -23.12 -10.72
CA PRO A 126 30.80 -21.94 -10.16
C PRO A 126 30.83 -20.70 -11.07
N SER A 127 30.68 -20.87 -12.38
CA SER A 127 30.74 -19.79 -13.38
C SER A 127 29.39 -19.09 -13.63
N TRP A 128 28.35 -19.41 -12.86
CA TRP A 128 27.00 -18.85 -13.05
C TRP A 128 26.96 -17.31 -13.07
N ARG A 129 27.92 -16.66 -12.39
CA ARG A 129 28.05 -15.20 -12.32
C ARG A 129 28.43 -14.55 -13.65
N GLU A 130 29.21 -15.24 -14.49
CA GLU A 130 29.66 -14.73 -15.79
C GLU A 130 28.51 -14.63 -16.80
N LYS A 131 27.49 -15.48 -16.62
CA LYS A 131 26.30 -15.55 -17.46
C LYS A 131 25.20 -14.57 -17.03
N LEU A 132 25.45 -13.73 -16.02
CA LEU A 132 24.45 -12.79 -15.51
C LEU A 132 24.33 -11.56 -16.42
N PRO A 133 23.11 -11.02 -16.61
CA PRO A 133 22.95 -9.72 -17.22
C PRO A 133 23.55 -8.62 -16.33
N PRO A 134 24.00 -7.50 -16.91
CA PRO A 134 24.57 -6.40 -16.15
C PRO A 134 23.53 -5.85 -15.16
N ILE A 135 23.95 -5.72 -13.90
CA ILE A 135 23.08 -5.19 -12.84
C ILE A 135 23.01 -3.67 -13.02
N PRO A 136 21.81 -3.08 -13.16
CA PRO A 136 21.66 -1.64 -13.27
C PRO A 136 22.15 -0.96 -11.98
N THR A 137 22.96 0.08 -12.14
CA THR A 137 23.45 0.90 -11.03
C THR A 137 22.37 1.91 -10.64
N VAL A 138 22.05 1.96 -9.35
CA VAL A 138 21.09 2.94 -8.81
C VAL A 138 21.83 4.21 -8.40
N PRO A 139 21.54 5.39 -8.98
CA PRO A 139 22.18 6.65 -8.61
C PRO A 139 21.96 7.01 -7.13
N LEU A 140 22.96 7.64 -6.51
CA LEU A 140 22.90 8.04 -5.09
C LEU A 140 21.72 8.98 -4.78
N SER A 141 21.38 9.89 -5.71
CA SER A 141 20.24 10.81 -5.58
C SER A 141 18.88 10.09 -5.42
N VAL A 142 18.74 8.92 -6.03
CA VAL A 142 17.52 8.10 -5.91
C VAL A 142 17.51 7.39 -4.56
N LYS A 143 18.66 6.89 -4.10
CA LYS A 143 18.81 6.29 -2.78
C LYS A 143 18.49 7.31 -1.69
N GLU A 144 19.00 8.53 -1.82
CA GLU A 144 18.72 9.63 -0.89
C GLU A 144 17.25 10.03 -0.89
N LYS A 145 16.61 10.17 -2.06
CA LYS A 145 15.17 10.50 -2.14
C LYS A 145 14.29 9.43 -1.50
N LEU A 146 14.57 8.15 -1.76
CA LEU A 146 13.82 7.03 -1.17
C LEU A 146 14.14 6.85 0.33
N ALA A 147 15.40 7.06 0.72
CA ALA A 147 15.81 7.08 2.13
C ALA A 147 15.14 8.23 2.89
N GLN A 148 14.99 9.42 2.29
CA GLN A 148 14.27 10.55 2.86
C GLN A 148 12.76 10.27 2.97
N MET A 149 12.16 9.55 2.02
CA MET A 149 10.77 9.09 2.14
C MET A 149 10.58 8.09 3.28
N SER A 150 11.57 7.23 3.56
CA SER A 150 11.55 6.34 4.73
C SER A 150 11.94 7.04 6.04
N ALA A 151 12.85 8.01 6.00
CA ALA A 151 13.37 8.75 7.14
C ALA A 151 12.46 9.92 7.56
N GLY A 152 11.57 10.39 6.68
CA GLY A 152 10.48 11.30 7.04
C GLY A 152 9.55 10.74 8.13
N ASN A 153 9.60 9.43 8.38
CA ASN A 153 8.91 8.74 9.48
C ASN A 153 9.78 8.47 10.72
N ALA A 154 11.09 8.71 10.68
CA ALA A 154 12.04 8.28 11.71
C ALA A 154 12.45 9.37 12.72
N THR A 155 11.93 10.60 12.59
CA THR A 155 12.32 11.75 13.43
C THR A 155 11.24 12.23 14.40
N GLN A 156 10.32 11.36 14.82
CA GLN A 156 9.51 11.67 16.01
C GLN A 156 10.17 11.03 17.23
N PRO A 157 10.76 11.82 18.16
CA PRO A 157 11.23 11.27 19.43
C PRO A 157 10.09 10.53 20.10
N THR A 158 10.36 9.31 20.57
CA THR A 158 9.38 8.50 21.30
C THR A 158 8.82 9.34 22.46
N PRO A 159 7.51 9.61 22.50
CA PRO A 159 6.93 10.48 23.51
C PRO A 159 7.11 9.87 24.90
N SER A 160 7.46 10.70 25.88
CA SER A 160 7.62 10.24 27.27
C SER A 160 6.28 9.75 27.84
N ASP A 161 6.31 8.85 28.83
CA ASP A 161 5.09 8.30 29.45
C ASP A 161 4.12 9.38 29.96
N LYS A 162 4.65 10.52 30.39
CA LYS A 162 3.87 11.68 30.83
C LYS A 162 3.12 12.35 29.67
N GLU A 163 3.76 12.44 28.51
CA GLU A 163 3.16 13.00 27.28
C GLU A 163 2.12 12.05 26.69
N ILE A 164 2.35 10.74 26.74
CA ILE A 164 1.37 9.74 26.33
C ILE A 164 0.09 9.84 27.17
N LYS A 165 0.22 9.92 28.50
CA LYS A 165 -0.95 10.11 29.39
C LYS A 165 -1.70 11.41 29.09
N LYS A 166 -0.99 12.51 28.84
CA LYS A 166 -1.59 13.79 28.48
C LYS A 166 -2.30 13.72 27.12
N ALA A 167 -1.70 13.07 26.13
CA ALA A 167 -2.30 12.84 24.82
C ALA A 167 -3.58 12.01 24.93
N GLN A 168 -3.59 10.98 25.79
CA GLN A 168 -4.75 10.12 26.01
C GLN A 168 -5.91 10.89 26.66
N ALA A 169 -5.66 11.71 27.68
CA ALA A 169 -6.68 12.55 28.29
C ALA A 169 -7.33 13.50 27.26
N LEU A 170 -6.51 14.16 26.41
CA LEU A 170 -7.00 15.04 25.34
C LEU A 170 -7.81 14.27 24.27
N LYS A 171 -7.43 13.02 23.97
CA LYS A 171 -8.20 12.15 23.07
C LYS A 171 -9.57 11.82 23.65
N GLU A 172 -9.64 11.52 24.94
CA GLU A 172 -10.90 11.21 25.64
C GLU A 172 -11.83 12.44 25.71
N GLU A 173 -11.28 13.63 25.96
CA GLU A 173 -12.02 14.90 25.86
C GLU A 173 -12.58 15.12 24.44
N GLY A 174 -11.76 14.88 23.41
CA GLY A 174 -12.19 14.93 22.01
C GLY A 174 -13.35 13.97 21.74
N ASN A 175 -13.25 12.73 22.23
CA ASN A 175 -14.31 11.73 22.09
C ASN A 175 -15.62 12.17 22.76
N ALA A 176 -15.54 12.81 23.94
CA ALA A 176 -16.71 13.35 24.63
C ALA A 176 -17.38 14.48 23.82
N LEU A 177 -16.59 15.35 23.19
CA LEU A 177 -17.10 16.41 22.31
C LEU A 177 -17.74 15.85 21.04
N VAL A 178 -17.19 14.77 20.46
CA VAL A 178 -17.82 14.06 19.32
C VAL A 178 -19.18 13.51 19.72
N LYS A 179 -19.32 12.92 20.92
CA LYS A 179 -20.62 12.44 21.42
C LYS A 179 -21.64 13.56 21.60
N LYS A 180 -21.18 14.79 21.89
CA LYS A 180 -22.01 16.00 21.98
C LYS A 180 -22.30 16.64 20.61
N GLY A 181 -21.72 16.14 19.52
CA GLY A 181 -21.87 16.71 18.17
C GLY A 181 -20.96 17.92 17.88
N GLU A 182 -20.09 18.30 18.82
CA GLU A 182 -19.20 19.47 18.69
C GLU A 182 -17.92 19.12 17.91
N HIS A 183 -18.07 18.78 16.63
CA HIS A 183 -16.97 18.28 15.79
C HIS A 183 -15.79 19.24 15.64
N LYS A 184 -16.04 20.55 15.57
CA LYS A 184 -14.97 21.56 15.46
C LYS A 184 -14.08 21.62 16.71
N LYS A 185 -14.67 21.59 17.90
CA LYS A 185 -13.92 21.57 19.17
C LYS A 185 -13.22 20.22 19.38
N ALA A 186 -13.82 19.13 18.91
CA ALA A 186 -13.16 17.82 18.93
C ALA A 186 -11.88 17.81 18.08
N ILE A 187 -11.89 18.43 16.89
CA ILE A 187 -10.71 18.56 16.03
C ILE A 187 -9.56 19.29 16.75
N GLU A 188 -9.86 20.37 17.48
CA GLU A 188 -8.88 21.10 18.27
C GLU A 188 -8.23 20.18 19.33
N LYS A 189 -9.06 19.46 20.10
CA LYS A 189 -8.58 18.54 21.15
C LYS A 189 -7.76 17.38 20.59
N TYR A 190 -8.18 16.79 19.48
CA TYR A 190 -7.37 15.78 18.79
C TYR A 190 -6.06 16.34 18.25
N SER A 191 -6.05 17.58 17.76
CA SER A 191 -4.82 18.22 17.29
C SER A 191 -3.84 18.49 18.45
N GLN A 192 -4.35 18.86 19.62
CA GLN A 192 -3.53 18.96 20.84
C GLN A 192 -3.02 17.60 21.30
N SER A 193 -3.84 16.55 21.21
CA SER A 193 -3.44 15.16 21.52
C SER A 193 -2.28 14.71 20.61
N LEU A 194 -2.37 14.96 19.30
CA LEU A 194 -1.34 14.59 18.33
C LEU A 194 -0.03 15.38 18.49
N LYS A 195 -0.07 16.59 19.05
CA LYS A 195 1.17 17.32 19.41
C LYS A 195 1.96 16.62 20.51
N HIS A 196 1.28 15.88 21.39
CA HIS A 196 1.90 15.15 22.49
C HIS A 196 2.21 13.69 22.14
N ASN A 197 1.41 13.06 21.27
CA ASN A 197 1.66 11.73 20.76
C ASN A 197 1.33 11.65 19.26
N PRO A 198 2.32 11.89 18.37
CA PRO A 198 2.13 11.84 16.92
C PRO A 198 2.07 10.41 16.37
N THR A 199 2.25 9.37 17.19
CA THR A 199 2.20 7.97 16.72
C THR A 199 0.84 7.31 16.99
N GLU A 200 -0.11 8.02 17.59
CA GLU A 200 -1.43 7.49 17.95
C GLU A 200 -2.39 7.43 16.75
N VAL A 201 -2.46 6.27 16.10
CA VAL A 201 -3.34 6.00 14.94
C VAL A 201 -4.80 6.33 15.23
N THR A 202 -5.31 5.96 16.42
CA THR A 202 -6.74 6.13 16.74
C THR A 202 -7.16 7.60 16.71
N THR A 203 -6.28 8.51 17.15
CA THR A 203 -6.53 9.95 17.17
C THR A 203 -6.63 10.51 15.76
N TYR A 204 -5.71 10.16 14.86
CA TYR A 204 -5.80 10.55 13.43
C TYR A 204 -7.11 10.09 12.81
N THR A 205 -7.47 8.81 13.01
CA THR A 205 -8.71 8.31 12.42
C THR A 205 -9.94 9.04 12.98
N ASN A 206 -9.99 9.34 14.28
CA ASN A 206 -11.12 10.04 14.91
C ASN A 206 -11.21 11.52 14.48
N ARG A 207 -10.06 12.18 14.28
CA ARG A 207 -10.01 13.54 13.74
C ARG A 207 -10.47 13.55 12.27
N ALA A 208 -10.07 12.56 11.46
CA ALA A 208 -10.56 12.39 10.09
C ALA A 208 -12.09 12.23 10.04
N LEU A 209 -12.70 11.51 10.98
CA LEU A 209 -14.17 11.42 11.09
C LEU A 209 -14.81 12.79 11.35
N CYS A 210 -14.22 13.60 12.23
CA CYS A 210 -14.72 14.94 12.51
C CYS A 210 -14.59 15.85 11.28
N TYR A 211 -13.48 15.76 10.54
CA TYR A 211 -13.30 16.48 9.29
C TYR A 211 -14.33 16.09 8.22
N LEU A 212 -14.68 14.80 8.12
CA LEU A 212 -15.79 14.34 7.27
C LEU A 212 -17.11 15.01 7.67
N SER A 213 -17.44 15.06 8.97
CA SER A 213 -18.67 15.72 9.46
C SER A 213 -18.71 17.23 9.17
N VAL A 214 -17.55 17.90 9.18
CA VAL A 214 -17.42 19.34 8.88
C VAL A 214 -17.23 19.61 7.37
N LYS A 215 -17.28 18.57 6.53
CA LYS A 215 -17.08 18.63 5.06
C LYS A 215 -15.68 19.10 4.63
N GLN A 216 -14.69 18.99 5.50
CA GLN A 216 -13.28 19.26 5.22
C GLN A 216 -12.59 17.99 4.69
N TYR A 217 -12.99 17.57 3.49
CA TYR A 217 -12.60 16.26 2.95
C TYR A 217 -11.11 16.14 2.65
N ARG A 218 -10.42 17.24 2.29
CA ARG A 218 -8.97 17.22 2.03
C ARG A 218 -8.16 16.96 3.30
N ASP A 219 -8.53 17.59 4.40
CA ASP A 219 -7.88 17.36 5.70
C ASP A 219 -8.18 15.95 6.23
N ALA A 220 -9.39 15.44 5.99
CA ALA A 220 -9.72 14.05 6.32
C ALA A 220 -8.85 13.03 5.57
N ILE A 221 -8.55 13.27 4.28
CA ILE A 221 -7.65 12.41 3.50
C ILE A 221 -6.25 12.44 4.08
N ARG A 222 -5.70 13.63 4.36
CA ARG A 222 -4.36 13.76 4.95
C ARG A 222 -4.24 13.00 6.27
N ASP A 223 -5.22 13.14 7.17
CA ASP A 223 -5.22 12.39 8.43
C ASP A 223 -5.34 10.87 8.24
N CYS A 224 -6.08 10.42 7.22
CA CYS A 224 -6.13 9.00 6.90
C CYS A 224 -4.82 8.49 6.31
N ASP A 225 -4.12 9.31 5.51
CA ASP A 225 -2.81 8.96 4.96
C ASP A 225 -1.77 8.84 6.08
N GLU A 226 -1.72 9.78 7.02
CA GLU A 226 -0.87 9.70 8.23
C GLU A 226 -1.19 8.44 9.06
N ALA A 227 -2.48 8.14 9.26
CA ALA A 227 -2.88 6.92 9.98
C ALA A 227 -2.42 5.64 9.26
N LEU A 228 -2.39 5.63 7.93
CA LEU A 228 -1.95 4.48 7.12
C LEU A 228 -0.44 4.38 6.98
N VAL A 229 0.28 5.49 7.17
CA VAL A 229 1.73 5.47 7.30
C VAL A 229 2.12 4.74 8.59
N ILE A 230 1.41 4.99 9.70
CA ILE A 230 1.67 4.37 10.99
C ILE A 230 1.13 2.92 11.04
N ASP A 231 -0.13 2.71 10.63
CA ASP A 231 -0.79 1.41 10.55
C ASP A 231 -1.38 1.19 9.16
N SER A 232 -0.57 0.60 8.28
CA SER A 232 -0.91 0.35 6.88
C SER A 232 -2.15 -0.52 6.65
N ASN A 233 -2.60 -1.28 7.65
CA ASN A 233 -3.76 -2.17 7.56
C ASN A 233 -5.00 -1.61 8.27
N ASN A 234 -5.00 -0.34 8.65
CA ASN A 234 -6.10 0.26 9.38
C ASN A 234 -7.38 0.39 8.53
N VAL A 235 -8.31 -0.55 8.71
CA VAL A 235 -9.58 -0.60 7.96
C VAL A 235 -10.41 0.68 8.14
N LYS A 236 -10.38 1.30 9.34
CA LYS A 236 -11.14 2.53 9.60
C LYS A 236 -10.57 3.72 8.85
N ALA A 237 -9.23 3.85 8.79
CA ALA A 237 -8.56 4.89 8.02
C ALA A 237 -8.85 4.74 6.52
N LEU A 238 -8.73 3.52 5.97
CA LEU A 238 -9.05 3.24 4.56
C LEU A 238 -10.51 3.59 4.23
N TYR A 239 -11.45 3.17 5.07
CA TYR A 239 -12.88 3.44 4.89
C TYR A 239 -13.18 4.94 4.89
N ARG A 240 -12.65 5.68 5.87
CA ARG A 240 -12.84 7.14 5.99
C ARG A 240 -12.19 7.90 4.82
N ARG A 241 -11.02 7.46 4.36
CA ARG A 241 -10.36 8.00 3.16
C ARG A 241 -11.19 7.79 1.90
N ALA A 242 -11.73 6.59 1.71
CA ALA A 242 -12.63 6.28 0.59
C ALA A 242 -13.89 7.16 0.62
N GLN A 243 -14.47 7.37 1.81
CA GLN A 243 -15.62 8.27 1.99
C GLN A 243 -15.27 9.72 1.63
N ALA A 244 -14.14 10.25 2.11
CA ALA A 244 -13.68 11.60 1.78
C ALA A 244 -13.48 11.79 0.27
N HIS A 245 -12.88 10.81 -0.41
CA HIS A 245 -12.70 10.84 -1.86
C HIS A 245 -14.02 10.76 -2.64
N LYS A 246 -14.99 9.99 -2.16
CA LYS A 246 -16.33 9.90 -2.76
C LYS A 246 -17.00 11.27 -2.77
N GLU A 247 -16.97 11.97 -1.63
CA GLU A 247 -17.56 13.31 -1.48
C GLU A 247 -16.82 14.38 -2.30
N LEU A 248 -15.50 14.25 -2.46
CA LEU A 248 -14.69 15.13 -3.30
C LEU A 248 -14.93 14.96 -4.82
N LYS A 249 -15.79 14.02 -5.25
CA LYS A 249 -16.08 13.71 -6.67
C LYS A 249 -14.85 13.40 -7.54
N VAL A 250 -13.68 13.20 -6.95
CA VAL A 250 -12.47 12.77 -7.66
C VAL A 250 -12.56 11.25 -7.89
N ARG A 251 -13.31 10.87 -8.93
CA ARG A 251 -13.62 9.48 -9.32
C ARG A 251 -12.41 8.60 -9.66
N ALA A 252 -11.18 9.11 -9.68
CA ALA A 252 -9.99 8.32 -9.99
C ALA A 252 -9.30 7.69 -8.77
N ARG A 253 -9.37 8.31 -7.58
CA ARG A 253 -8.64 7.83 -6.38
C ARG A 253 -9.38 6.75 -5.58
N VAL A 254 -10.72 6.78 -5.60
CA VAL A 254 -11.59 5.79 -4.93
C VAL A 254 -11.32 4.38 -5.44
N PHE A 255 -10.94 4.29 -6.70
CA PHE A 255 -10.74 3.03 -7.38
C PHE A 255 -9.50 2.28 -6.87
N ILE A 256 -8.45 3.01 -6.47
CA ILE A 256 -7.19 2.42 -5.95
C ILE A 256 -7.37 1.87 -4.52
N ILE A 257 -8.22 2.52 -3.71
CA ILE A 257 -8.46 2.14 -2.31
C ILE A 257 -9.43 0.96 -2.23
N ALA A 258 -10.47 0.93 -3.07
CA ALA A 258 -11.36 -0.22 -3.20
C ALA A 258 -10.61 -1.51 -3.61
N LEU A 259 -9.47 -1.33 -4.27
CA LEU A 259 -8.61 -2.40 -4.74
C LEU A 259 -7.63 -2.95 -3.71
N GLN A 260 -7.25 -2.15 -2.71
CA GLN A 260 -6.56 -2.67 -1.51
C GLN A 260 -7.50 -3.47 -0.59
N LEU A 261 -8.82 -3.34 -0.74
CA LEU A 261 -9.82 -4.10 0.04
C LEU A 261 -10.09 -5.53 -0.48
N LEU A 262 -9.61 -5.91 -1.66
CA LEU A 262 -9.82 -7.27 -2.20
C LEU A 262 -8.80 -8.31 -1.71
N ILE A 263 -7.73 -7.90 -1.04
CA ILE A 263 -6.66 -8.80 -0.62
C ILE A 263 -6.06 -8.25 0.69
N PRO A 264 -6.35 -8.76 1.92
CA PRO A 264 -6.81 -10.10 2.30
C PRO A 264 -7.88 -10.18 3.43
N THR A 265 -8.36 -11.42 3.67
CA THR A 265 -8.99 -11.97 4.91
C THR A 265 -10.48 -11.72 5.22
N GLN A 266 -11.33 -12.66 4.79
CA GLN A 266 -12.22 -13.56 5.58
C GLN A 266 -12.85 -13.14 6.94
N ARG A 267 -12.95 -11.86 7.29
CA ARG A 267 -13.69 -11.40 8.47
C ARG A 267 -14.37 -10.09 8.14
N ASN A 268 -15.59 -10.13 7.62
CA ASN A 268 -16.66 -9.14 7.83
C ASN A 268 -17.84 -9.34 6.86
N GLN A 269 -18.37 -10.56 6.75
CA GLN A 269 -19.69 -10.77 6.13
C GLN A 269 -20.81 -9.96 6.82
N THR A 270 -20.59 -9.49 8.05
CA THR A 270 -21.52 -8.67 8.83
C THR A 270 -21.49 -7.17 8.52
N LEU A 271 -20.43 -6.62 7.91
CA LEU A 271 -20.39 -5.19 7.55
C LEU A 271 -20.92 -4.95 6.13
N VAL A 272 -20.75 -5.92 5.23
CA VAL A 272 -21.24 -5.85 3.84
C VAL A 272 -22.77 -5.74 3.79
N SER A 273 -23.49 -6.46 4.66
CA SER A 273 -24.95 -6.39 4.75
C SER A 273 -25.48 -5.02 5.20
N LYS A 274 -24.74 -4.32 6.08
CA LYS A 274 -25.10 -2.97 6.53
C LYS A 274 -24.88 -1.91 5.45
N VAL A 275 -23.87 -2.07 4.59
CA VAL A 275 -23.61 -1.14 3.48
C VAL A 275 -24.59 -1.34 2.33
N GLN A 276 -24.94 -2.60 2.02
CA GLN A 276 -25.91 -2.92 0.96
C GLN A 276 -27.33 -2.42 1.26
N ASN A 277 -27.74 -2.41 2.53
CA ASN A 277 -29.07 -1.91 2.92
C ASN A 277 -29.22 -0.38 2.84
N THR A 278 -28.12 0.37 2.90
CA THR A 278 -28.15 1.84 2.77
C THR A 278 -28.21 2.29 1.31
N GLN A 279 -27.74 1.47 0.37
CA GLN A 279 -27.84 1.73 -1.07
C GLN A 279 -29.19 1.35 -1.69
N ARG A 280 -30.01 0.52 -1.03
CA ARG A 280 -31.36 0.15 -1.49
C ARG A 280 -32.48 1.11 -1.03
N ARG A 281 -32.14 2.15 -0.27
CA ARG A 281 -33.11 3.12 0.29
C ARG A 281 -32.93 4.55 -0.26
N GLN A 282 -32.28 4.71 -1.41
CA GLN A 282 -32.24 5.97 -2.16
C GLN A 282 -32.87 5.77 -3.54
#